data_AF-T1FTR1-F1
#
_entry.id   AF-T1FTR1-F1
#
_cell.length_a   1.000
_cell.length_b   1.000
_cell.length_c   1.000
_cell.angle_alpha   90.00
_cell.angle_beta   90.00
_cell.angle_gamma   90.00
#
_symmetry.space_group_name_H-M   'P 1'
#
loop_
_entity.id
_entity.type
_entity.pdbx_description
1 polymer ?
#
loop_
_entity_poly.entity_id
_entity_poly.type
_entity_poly.pdbx_seq_one_letter_code
_entity_poly.pdbx_strand_id
1 'polypeptide(L)'
;MFRQVYFVRRIFIPHCIEAWKRLHLFKAFESGFFGKHVINCCLLDRNKKLPVCFDDQMPITKKTQARSLKECILKCMLLTDEKLRGMNYMPSGSCSCFSIASLRYNVSTKLVASGCRSYVNHDCPERFDYVVEQHRCYKMQFQLLNWYDARSLCNSISHSHPISIDDDQENVESLEYVNITAPNYQVCPITGFTDIYAFYTSGISTYFSGVRTPFLWFPYPGIYKNVQSTSAWHSSEPNSIADGSDNCIQSILLGYFGWNDAPCTWLMCVLCEFDMKI
;
A
#
# COMPACT_ATOMS: atom_id res chain seq x y z
N MET A 1 26.73 9.05 27.43
CA MET A 1 25.64 10.04 27.30
C MET A 1 24.98 9.82 25.95
N PHE A 2 23.96 8.96 25.90
CA PHE A 2 23.30 8.58 24.65
C PHE A 2 22.26 9.64 24.29
N ARG A 3 22.45 10.32 23.15
CA ARG A 3 21.41 11.16 22.56
C ARG A 3 20.35 10.24 21.94
N GLN A 4 19.20 10.12 22.61
CA GLN A 4 17.97 9.63 21.99
C GLN A 4 17.55 10.63 20.90
N VAL A 5 17.54 10.17 19.66
CA VAL A 5 16.88 10.87 18.55
C VAL A 5 15.40 10.48 18.62
N TYR A 6 14.56 11.40 19.09
CA TYR A 6 13.11 11.24 19.04
C TYR A 6 12.62 11.58 17.62
N PHE A 7 12.17 10.59 16.85
CA PHE A 7 11.35 10.83 15.67
C PHE A 7 9.93 11.19 16.12
N VAL A 8 9.61 12.48 16.10
CA VAL A 8 8.24 12.96 16.33
C VAL A 8 7.45 12.84 15.03
N ARG A 9 6.80 11.68 14.78
CA ARG A 9 5.73 11.59 13.77
C ARG A 9 4.38 11.84 14.45
N ARG A 10 3.90 13.08 14.33
CA ARG A 10 2.53 13.49 14.70
C ARG A 10 1.74 13.78 13.43
N ILE A 11 0.56 13.20 13.30
CA ILE A 11 -0.55 13.80 12.56
C ILE A 11 -1.84 13.52 13.37
N PHE A 12 -2.70 14.54 13.56
CA PHE A 12 -3.76 14.60 14.58
C PHE A 12 -5.11 15.05 13.98
N ILE A 13 -6.21 14.57 14.60
CA ILE A 13 -7.67 14.58 14.26
C ILE A 13 -8.40 15.82 14.89
N PRO A 14 -9.54 16.40 14.39
CA PRO A 14 -10.83 15.74 14.02
C PRO A 14 -11.69 16.23 12.80
N HIS A 15 -12.68 15.34 12.49
CA HIS A 15 -13.96 15.40 11.72
C HIS A 15 -14.10 16.05 10.33
N CYS A 16 -14.66 15.28 9.36
CA CYS A 16 -15.85 15.65 8.59
C CYS A 16 -16.33 14.53 7.63
N ILE A 17 -17.56 14.05 7.86
CA ILE A 17 -18.46 13.53 6.82
C ILE A 17 -19.66 14.47 6.85
N GLU A 18 -19.66 15.53 6.04
CA GLU A 18 -20.88 16.24 5.58
C GLU A 18 -20.60 17.33 4.51
N ALA A 19 -19.88 16.99 3.43
CA ALA A 19 -19.68 17.95 2.32
C ALA A 19 -19.97 17.39 0.91
N TRP A 20 -20.53 16.18 0.80
CA TRP A 20 -20.70 15.51 -0.50
C TRP A 20 -22.15 15.30 -0.97
N LYS A 21 -23.14 15.98 -0.34
CA LYS A 21 -24.54 15.97 -0.79
C LYS A 21 -25.06 17.29 -1.39
N ARG A 22 -24.21 18.32 -1.62
CA ARG A 22 -24.67 19.64 -2.11
C ARG A 22 -23.85 20.28 -3.24
N LEU A 23 -23.20 19.51 -4.11
CA LEU A 23 -22.69 20.03 -5.38
C LEU A 23 -23.22 19.20 -6.57
N HIS A 24 -24.38 19.62 -7.07
CA HIS A 24 -24.91 19.29 -8.39
C HIS A 24 -24.07 19.96 -9.49
N LEU A 25 -22.80 19.60 -9.61
CA LEU A 25 -21.89 20.16 -10.61
C LEU A 25 -21.05 19.06 -11.28
N PHE A 26 -21.69 17.96 -11.70
CA PHE A 26 -21.05 16.92 -12.50
C PHE A 26 -22.02 16.24 -13.49
N LYS A 27 -22.87 17.04 -14.16
CA LYS A 27 -23.63 16.60 -15.35
C LYS A 27 -22.89 16.85 -16.68
N ALA A 28 -21.59 17.17 -16.63
CA ALA A 28 -20.75 17.37 -17.82
C ALA A 28 -19.63 16.32 -17.88
N PHE A 29 -20.01 15.04 -17.99
CA PHE A 29 -19.13 13.90 -18.30
C PHE A 29 -19.74 12.99 -19.40
N GLU A 30 -20.67 13.51 -20.20
CA GLU A 30 -21.43 12.75 -21.22
C GLU A 30 -20.78 12.69 -22.62
N SER A 31 -19.45 12.79 -22.75
CA SER A 31 -18.77 12.52 -24.04
C SER A 31 -17.52 11.67 -23.88
N GLY A 32 -17.71 10.45 -23.39
CA GLY A 32 -17.11 9.25 -23.99
C GLY A 32 -15.60 9.00 -23.90
N PHE A 33 -14.78 9.82 -23.24
CA PHE A 33 -13.31 9.57 -23.26
C PHE A 33 -12.60 9.51 -21.90
N PHE A 34 -13.24 9.90 -20.80
CA PHE A 34 -12.65 9.81 -19.46
C PHE A 34 -13.58 9.02 -18.53
N GLY A 35 -13.60 7.70 -18.68
CA GLY A 35 -14.34 6.81 -17.77
C GLY A 35 -13.64 6.56 -16.43
N LYS A 36 -12.48 7.18 -16.16
CA LYS A 36 -11.73 7.00 -14.91
C LYS A 36 -12.14 8.05 -13.89
N HIS A 37 -12.55 7.59 -12.70
CA HIS A 37 -13.00 8.42 -11.60
C HIS A 37 -11.92 9.45 -11.20
N VAL A 38 -12.30 10.73 -11.13
CA VAL A 38 -11.44 11.78 -10.57
C VAL A 38 -11.39 11.58 -9.06
N ILE A 39 -10.30 11.03 -8.55
CA ILE A 39 -10.08 10.81 -7.11
C ILE A 39 -8.99 11.77 -6.66
N ASN A 40 -9.30 12.62 -5.67
CA ASN A 40 -8.29 13.43 -4.99
C ASN A 40 -7.25 12.49 -4.37
N CYS A 41 -5.96 12.76 -4.51
CA CYS A 41 -4.93 11.93 -3.86
C CYS A 41 -5.13 11.97 -2.36
N CYS A 42 -5.23 10.81 -1.73
CA CYS A 42 -5.47 10.72 -0.31
C CYS A 42 -4.40 9.88 0.37
N LEU A 43 -3.80 10.41 1.43
CA LEU A 43 -3.17 9.57 2.44
C LEU A 43 -4.26 8.95 3.31
N LEU A 44 -4.07 7.70 3.71
CA LEU A 44 -4.85 7.11 4.77
C LEU A 44 -4.25 7.55 6.11
N ASP A 45 -5.09 8.09 6.99
CA ASP A 45 -4.77 8.37 8.39
C ASP A 45 -5.95 7.92 9.24
N ARG A 46 -5.78 6.82 9.98
CA ARG A 46 -6.81 6.21 10.84
C ARG A 46 -8.17 6.07 10.11
N ASN A 47 -8.13 5.43 8.94
CA ASN A 47 -9.29 5.24 8.04
C ASN A 47 -9.90 6.53 7.46
N LYS A 48 -9.20 7.66 7.52
CA LYS A 48 -9.58 8.91 6.84
C LYS A 48 -8.68 9.16 5.65
N LYS A 49 -9.28 9.67 4.58
CA LYS A 49 -8.61 10.07 3.35
C LYS A 49 -8.24 11.55 3.43
N LEU A 50 -6.95 11.87 3.52
CA LEU A 50 -6.43 13.24 3.61
C LEU A 50 -5.86 13.72 2.27
N PRO A 51 -6.28 14.88 1.73
CA PRO A 51 -5.71 15.39 0.50
C PRO A 51 -4.20 15.57 0.65
N VAL A 52 -3.43 15.15 -0.35
CA VAL A 52 -1.99 15.35 -0.41
C VAL A 52 -1.54 15.83 -1.75
N CYS A 53 -0.44 16.57 -1.80
CA CYS A 53 0.23 16.91 -3.05
C CYS A 53 1.60 16.24 -3.11
N PHE A 54 2.03 15.92 -4.32
CA PHE A 54 3.39 15.44 -4.55
C PHE A 54 4.41 16.53 -4.21
N ASP A 55 5.61 16.13 -3.81
CA ASP A 55 6.74 17.04 -3.68
C ASP A 55 7.22 17.46 -5.08
N ASP A 56 7.02 18.73 -5.42
CA ASP A 56 7.35 19.27 -6.74
C ASP A 56 8.84 19.59 -6.92
N GLN A 57 9.67 19.26 -5.93
CA GLN A 57 11.13 19.30 -6.00
C GLN A 57 11.74 17.96 -6.44
N MET A 58 10.92 16.92 -6.64
CA MET A 58 11.43 15.62 -7.10
C MET A 58 12.08 15.72 -8.49
N PRO A 59 13.20 15.04 -8.75
CA PRO A 59 13.92 15.13 -10.03
C PRO A 59 13.11 14.74 -11.27
N ILE A 60 12.14 13.85 -11.12
CA ILE A 60 11.27 13.38 -12.22
C ILE A 60 10.11 14.33 -12.54
N THR A 61 9.97 15.42 -11.80
CA THR A 61 8.86 16.36 -11.95
C THR A 61 9.00 17.17 -13.23
N LYS A 62 8.02 17.09 -14.13
CA LYS A 62 7.91 18.00 -15.28
C LYS A 62 6.95 19.13 -14.91
N LYS A 63 7.33 20.39 -15.15
CA LYS A 63 6.49 21.55 -14.82
C LYS A 63 5.89 22.19 -16.07
N THR A 64 4.68 22.71 -15.95
CA THR A 64 3.99 23.45 -17.02
C THR A 64 3.02 24.47 -16.42
N GLN A 65 2.40 25.29 -17.27
CA GLN A 65 1.37 26.25 -16.88
C GLN A 65 0.03 25.84 -17.50
N ALA A 66 -1.06 25.96 -16.74
CA ALA A 66 -2.41 25.69 -17.19
C ALA A 66 -3.40 26.70 -16.59
N ARG A 67 -4.43 27.07 -17.36
CA ARG A 67 -5.48 28.00 -16.90
C ARG A 67 -6.54 27.30 -16.05
N SER A 68 -6.54 25.96 -16.05
CA SER A 68 -7.52 25.15 -15.33
C SER A 68 -6.94 23.78 -14.96
N LEU A 69 -7.58 23.11 -14.01
CA LEU A 69 -7.26 21.73 -13.63
C LEU A 69 -7.36 20.77 -14.82
N LYS A 70 -8.38 20.91 -15.67
CA LYS A 70 -8.56 20.05 -16.85
C LYS A 70 -7.42 20.21 -17.86
N GLU A 71 -7.02 21.45 -18.13
CA GLU A 71 -5.88 21.73 -19.00
C GLU A 71 -4.57 21.20 -18.40
N CYS A 72 -4.42 21.26 -17.07
CA CYS A 72 -3.28 20.68 -16.35
C CYS A 72 -3.17 19.17 -16.60
N ILE A 73 -4.27 18.42 -16.46
CA ILE A 73 -4.31 16.96 -16.71
C ILE A 73 -3.87 16.66 -18.14
N LEU A 74 -4.46 17.32 -19.13
CA LEU A 74 -4.17 17.08 -20.54
C LEU A 74 -2.70 17.36 -20.87
N LYS A 75 -2.16 18.49 -20.39
CA LYS A 75 -0.75 18.83 -20.59
C LYS A 75 0.17 17.83 -19.90
N CYS A 76 -0.17 17.41 -18.68
CA CYS A 76 0.61 16.42 -17.96
C CYS A 76 0.61 15.05 -18.67
N MET A 77 -0.53 14.59 -19.17
CA MET A 77 -0.60 13.36 -19.97
C MET A 77 0.33 13.42 -21.18
N LEU A 78 0.30 14.53 -21.93
CA LEU A 78 1.18 14.73 -23.10
C LEU A 78 2.65 14.78 -22.68
N LEU A 79 2.98 15.50 -21.61
CA LEU A 79 4.37 15.62 -21.13
C LEU A 79 4.94 14.31 -20.60
N THR A 80 4.10 13.37 -20.16
CA THR A 80 4.52 12.06 -19.64
C THR A 80 4.36 10.94 -20.65
N ASP A 81 4.10 11.22 -21.92
CA ASP A 81 3.84 10.20 -22.95
C ASP A 81 2.76 9.20 -22.50
N GLU A 82 1.66 9.72 -21.96
CA GLU A 82 0.53 8.98 -21.36
C GLU A 82 0.85 8.17 -20.10
N LYS A 83 2.11 8.14 -19.63
CA LYS A 83 2.53 7.49 -18.38
C LYS A 83 2.34 8.39 -17.16
N LEU A 84 1.20 9.09 -17.08
CA LEU A 84 0.92 10.03 -15.98
C LEU A 84 0.58 9.25 -14.72
N ARG A 85 1.44 9.35 -13.71
CA ARG A 85 1.17 8.86 -12.36
C ARG A 85 0.24 9.80 -11.62
N GLY A 86 0.58 11.08 -11.62
CA GLY A 86 -0.20 12.09 -10.94
C GLY A 86 0.28 13.48 -11.28
N MET A 87 -0.44 14.47 -10.76
CA MET A 87 -0.08 15.87 -10.93
C MET A 87 -0.50 16.70 -9.73
N ASN A 88 0.13 17.86 -9.58
CA ASN A 88 -0.33 18.95 -8.73
C ASN A 88 -0.77 20.12 -9.61
N TYR A 89 -1.86 20.77 -9.22
CA TYR A 89 -2.36 22.02 -9.78
C TYR A 89 -2.47 23.08 -8.69
N MET A 90 -1.82 24.22 -8.90
CA MET A 90 -1.85 25.36 -7.99
C MET A 90 -2.86 26.42 -8.47
N PRO A 91 -3.46 27.22 -7.57
CA PRO A 91 -4.33 28.33 -7.95
C PRO A 91 -3.64 29.38 -8.85
N SER A 92 -2.30 29.48 -8.78
CA SER A 92 -1.49 30.32 -9.66
C SER A 92 -1.45 29.84 -11.12
N GLY A 93 -1.99 28.67 -11.43
CA GLY A 93 -1.91 28.03 -12.74
C GLY A 93 -0.71 27.10 -12.93
N SER A 94 0.18 27.01 -11.94
CA SER A 94 1.33 26.11 -11.99
C SER A 94 0.91 24.64 -11.91
N CYS A 95 1.49 23.83 -12.80
CA CYS A 95 1.29 22.39 -12.87
C CYS A 95 2.61 21.64 -12.67
N SER A 96 2.57 20.61 -11.84
CA SER A 96 3.68 19.65 -11.66
C SER A 96 3.18 18.27 -12.06
N CYS A 97 3.84 17.64 -13.02
CA CYS A 97 3.46 16.36 -13.62
C CYS A 97 4.47 15.28 -13.21
N PHE A 98 3.97 14.14 -12.76
CA PHE A 98 4.77 13.03 -12.27
C PHE A 98 4.50 11.83 -13.19
N SER A 99 5.53 11.32 -13.84
CA SER A 99 5.44 10.09 -14.65
C SER A 99 5.53 8.86 -13.77
N ILE A 100 5.01 7.71 -14.22
CA ILE A 100 5.20 6.41 -13.56
C ILE A 100 6.69 6.03 -13.63
N ALA A 101 7.29 5.76 -12.48
CA ALA A 101 8.69 5.37 -12.33
C ALA A 101 8.86 4.44 -11.12
N SER A 102 9.90 3.60 -11.14
CA SER A 102 10.28 2.71 -10.04
C SER A 102 11.00 3.48 -8.92
N LEU A 103 10.33 4.48 -8.36
CA LEU A 103 10.84 5.28 -7.25
C LEU A 103 9.71 5.64 -6.29
N ARG A 104 10.08 5.94 -5.05
CA ARG A 104 9.15 6.41 -4.04
C ARG A 104 8.75 7.85 -4.29
N TYR A 105 7.45 8.12 -4.32
CA TYR A 105 6.92 9.47 -4.43
C TYR A 105 6.80 10.12 -3.06
N ASN A 106 7.43 11.28 -2.89
CA ASN A 106 7.23 12.09 -1.70
C ASN A 106 5.90 12.83 -1.84
N VAL A 107 5.05 12.74 -0.82
CA VAL A 107 3.78 13.46 -0.75
C VAL A 107 3.72 14.29 0.53
N SER A 108 2.99 15.40 0.49
CA SER A 108 2.92 16.38 1.56
C SER A 108 1.54 17.01 1.67
N THR A 109 1.08 17.17 2.90
CA THR A 109 -0.13 17.94 3.23
C THR A 109 0.15 19.45 3.31
N LYS A 110 1.42 19.88 3.41
CA LYS A 110 1.78 21.29 3.59
C LYS A 110 1.34 22.15 2.40
N LEU A 111 1.48 21.61 1.18
CA LEU A 111 1.11 22.31 -0.05
C LEU A 111 -0.41 22.48 -0.19
N VAL A 112 -1.21 21.64 0.47
CA VAL A 112 -2.68 21.73 0.44
C VAL A 112 -3.15 23.04 1.08
N ALA A 113 -2.49 23.50 2.15
CA ALA A 113 -2.78 24.79 2.77
C ALA A 113 -2.55 25.98 1.81
N SER A 114 -1.67 25.81 0.82
CA SER A 114 -1.43 26.78 -0.26
C SER A 114 -2.39 26.63 -1.44
N GLY A 115 -3.47 25.83 -1.30
CA GLY A 115 -4.48 25.61 -2.31
C GLY A 115 -4.11 24.57 -3.37
N CYS A 116 -3.04 23.80 -3.15
CA CYS A 116 -2.66 22.72 -4.06
C CYS A 116 -3.77 21.68 -4.20
N ARG A 117 -4.07 21.31 -5.44
CA ARG A 117 -5.00 20.22 -5.78
C ARG A 117 -4.23 19.16 -6.55
N SER A 118 -4.26 17.95 -6.06
CA SER A 118 -3.58 16.84 -6.69
C SER A 118 -4.56 15.92 -7.42
N TYR A 119 -4.04 15.26 -8.44
CA TYR A 119 -4.73 14.21 -9.16
C TYR A 119 -3.79 13.02 -9.28
N VAL A 120 -4.34 11.82 -9.11
CA VAL A 120 -3.63 10.56 -9.28
C VAL A 120 -4.44 9.71 -10.26
N ASN A 121 -3.73 9.07 -11.16
CA ASN A 121 -4.27 8.02 -12.00
C ASN A 121 -3.83 6.68 -11.41
N HIS A 122 -4.79 5.82 -11.05
CA HIS A 122 -4.53 4.48 -10.55
C HIS A 122 -5.59 3.50 -11.05
N ASP A 123 -5.22 2.24 -11.12
CA ASP A 123 -6.13 1.16 -11.54
C ASP A 123 -6.53 0.24 -10.38
N CYS A 124 -6.36 0.68 -9.12
CA CYS A 124 -6.85 -0.07 -7.97
C CYS A 124 -8.35 -0.38 -8.08
N PRO A 125 -8.76 -1.63 -7.88
CA PRO A 125 -10.16 -2.01 -7.86
C PRO A 125 -10.93 -1.30 -6.74
N GLU A 126 -12.26 -1.27 -6.87
CA GLU A 126 -13.12 -0.85 -5.78
C GLU A 126 -12.81 -1.70 -4.54
N ARG A 127 -12.66 -1.05 -3.37
CA ARG A 127 -12.30 -1.64 -2.06
C ARG A 127 -10.82 -1.96 -1.84
N PHE A 128 -9.93 -1.65 -2.77
CA PHE A 128 -8.51 -1.54 -2.48
C PHE A 128 -8.16 -0.09 -2.16
N ASP A 129 -7.23 0.06 -1.23
CA ASP A 129 -6.62 1.34 -0.92
C ASP A 129 -5.39 1.54 -1.77
N TYR A 130 -5.32 2.69 -2.42
CA TYR A 130 -4.16 3.07 -3.20
C TYR A 130 -3.10 3.73 -2.32
N VAL A 131 -1.90 3.15 -2.29
CA VAL A 131 -0.71 3.73 -1.64
C VAL A 131 0.07 4.51 -2.70
N VAL A 132 -0.04 5.84 -2.61
CA VAL A 132 0.46 6.78 -3.63
C VAL A 132 1.97 6.75 -3.74
N GLU A 133 2.67 6.53 -2.63
CA GLU A 133 4.13 6.55 -2.53
C GLU A 133 4.79 5.44 -3.36
N GLN A 134 4.17 4.26 -3.42
CA GLN A 134 4.75 3.06 -4.04
C GLN A 134 4.04 2.55 -5.29
N HIS A 135 2.85 3.06 -5.61
CA HIS A 135 2.02 2.49 -6.68
C HIS A 135 1.59 1.09 -6.32
N ARG A 136 0.97 0.97 -5.15
CA ARG A 136 0.45 -0.32 -4.70
C ARG A 136 -1.00 -0.17 -4.32
N CYS A 137 -1.73 -1.26 -4.45
CA CYS A 137 -3.11 -1.37 -4.08
C CYS A 137 -3.19 -2.43 -2.98
N TYR A 138 -3.47 -2.00 -1.76
CA TYR A 138 -3.54 -2.89 -0.61
C TYR A 138 -4.95 -3.04 -0.10
N LYS A 139 -5.21 -4.17 0.54
CA LYS A 139 -6.44 -4.41 1.28
C LYS A 139 -6.18 -5.34 2.45
N MET A 140 -6.38 -4.84 3.66
CA MET A 140 -6.33 -5.67 4.85
C MET A 140 -7.59 -6.54 4.97
N GLN A 141 -7.41 -7.84 5.20
CA GLN A 141 -8.49 -8.77 5.54
C GLN A 141 -8.39 -9.15 7.01
N PHE A 142 -9.39 -8.75 7.78
CA PHE A 142 -9.42 -8.94 9.23
C PHE A 142 -9.97 -10.31 9.68
N GLN A 143 -10.29 -11.19 8.72
CA GLN A 143 -10.73 -12.55 9.04
C GLN A 143 -9.51 -13.38 9.46
N LEU A 144 -9.60 -14.04 10.63
CA LEU A 144 -8.58 -14.96 11.09
C LEU A 144 -8.69 -16.28 10.31
N LEU A 145 -7.68 -16.56 9.48
CA LEU A 145 -7.61 -17.71 8.59
C LEU A 145 -6.23 -18.35 8.71
N ASN A 146 -6.13 -19.65 8.39
CA ASN A 146 -4.82 -20.23 8.12
C ASN A 146 -4.26 -19.68 6.80
N TRP A 147 -2.98 -19.91 6.53
CA TRP A 147 -2.32 -19.31 5.38
C TRP A 147 -2.94 -19.71 4.03
N TYR A 148 -3.36 -20.98 3.88
CA TYR A 148 -3.95 -21.45 2.62
C TYR A 148 -5.30 -20.80 2.35
N ASP A 149 -6.16 -20.70 3.36
CA ASP A 149 -7.47 -20.06 3.26
C ASP A 149 -7.33 -18.54 3.07
N ALA A 150 -6.40 -17.90 3.78
CA ALA A 150 -6.06 -16.49 3.61
C ALA A 150 -5.59 -16.16 2.19
N ARG A 151 -4.75 -17.04 1.61
CA ARG A 151 -4.31 -16.92 0.23
C ARG A 151 -5.45 -17.09 -0.75
N SER A 152 -6.26 -18.14 -0.58
CA SER A 152 -7.45 -18.36 -1.40
C SER A 152 -8.39 -17.16 -1.34
N LEU A 153 -8.57 -16.57 -0.16
CA LEU A 153 -9.36 -15.36 0.02
C LEU A 153 -8.81 -14.20 -0.82
N CYS A 154 -7.53 -13.87 -0.72
CA CYS A 154 -6.95 -12.80 -1.56
C CYS A 154 -7.09 -13.13 -3.07
N ASN A 155 -6.76 -14.35 -3.49
CA ASN A 155 -6.87 -14.77 -4.90
C ASN A 155 -8.30 -14.70 -5.46
N SER A 156 -9.32 -14.81 -4.59
CA SER A 156 -10.73 -14.67 -5.00
C SER A 156 -11.18 -13.22 -5.23
N ILE A 157 -10.37 -12.22 -4.85
CA ILE A 157 -10.74 -10.80 -4.90
C ILE A 157 -9.94 -10.11 -6.01
N SER A 158 -10.63 -9.75 -7.09
CA SER A 158 -10.16 -8.79 -8.10
C SER A 158 -8.73 -9.00 -8.62
N HIS A 159 -8.23 -10.23 -8.84
CA HIS A 159 -6.82 -10.48 -9.23
C HIS A 159 -5.79 -9.96 -8.20
N SER A 160 -5.99 -10.32 -6.93
CA SER A 160 -5.05 -10.00 -5.85
C SER A 160 -4.44 -11.27 -5.25
N HIS A 161 -3.42 -11.09 -4.42
CA HIS A 161 -2.74 -12.16 -3.70
C HIS A 161 -2.31 -11.67 -2.31
N PRO A 162 -1.94 -12.53 -1.36
CA PRO A 162 -1.24 -12.06 -0.16
C PRO A 162 0.02 -11.31 -0.57
N ILE A 163 0.36 -10.21 0.12
CA ILE A 163 1.47 -9.34 -0.28
C ILE A 163 2.77 -10.12 -0.54
N SER A 164 3.48 -9.78 -1.62
CA SER A 164 4.87 -10.19 -1.86
C SER A 164 5.75 -8.99 -1.62
N ILE A 165 6.80 -9.12 -0.82
CA ILE A 165 7.64 -7.97 -0.46
C ILE A 165 8.97 -8.10 -1.21
N ASP A 166 9.13 -7.27 -2.23
CA ASP A 166 10.27 -7.27 -3.14
C ASP A 166 11.52 -6.64 -2.48
N ASP A 167 11.33 -5.64 -1.61
CA ASP A 167 12.43 -4.97 -0.90
C ASP A 167 12.05 -4.48 0.52
N ASP A 168 13.07 -4.01 1.26
CA ASP A 168 12.90 -3.53 2.63
C ASP A 168 12.03 -2.26 2.72
N GLN A 169 11.97 -1.46 1.64
CA GLN A 169 11.18 -0.23 1.58
C GLN A 169 9.68 -0.57 1.46
N GLU A 170 9.33 -1.56 0.65
CA GLU A 170 7.99 -2.15 0.57
C GLU A 170 7.56 -2.78 1.89
N ASN A 171 8.47 -3.46 2.60
CA ASN A 171 8.19 -3.98 3.94
C ASN A 171 7.75 -2.85 4.90
N VAL A 172 8.54 -1.78 4.98
CA VAL A 172 8.24 -0.62 5.86
C VAL A 172 6.89 0.01 5.52
N GLU A 173 6.58 0.19 4.24
CA GLU A 173 5.32 0.81 3.81
C GLU A 173 4.11 -0.10 4.04
N SER A 174 4.26 -1.42 3.86
CA SER A 174 3.21 -2.38 4.19
C SER A 174 2.86 -2.36 5.68
N LEU A 175 3.88 -2.29 6.56
CA LEU A 175 3.70 -2.20 8.01
C LEU A 175 3.04 -0.87 8.40
N GLU A 176 3.43 0.24 7.77
CA GLU A 176 2.79 1.54 7.96
C GLU A 176 1.32 1.53 7.51
N TYR A 177 1.01 0.93 6.36
CA TYR A 177 -0.36 0.76 5.88
C TYR A 177 -1.21 -0.06 6.87
N VAL A 178 -0.71 -1.21 7.33
CA VAL A 178 -1.43 -2.06 8.28
C VAL A 178 -1.64 -1.35 9.60
N ASN A 179 -0.63 -0.62 10.10
CA ASN A 179 -0.73 0.18 11.32
C ASN A 179 -1.85 1.23 11.26
N ILE A 180 -2.04 1.83 10.09
CA ILE A 180 -3.04 2.89 9.86
C ILE A 180 -4.45 2.31 9.69
N THR A 181 -4.56 1.13 9.08
CA THR A 181 -5.85 0.48 8.76
C THR A 181 -6.36 -0.42 9.87
N ALA A 182 -5.48 -0.90 10.75
CA ALA A 182 -5.85 -1.69 11.91
C ALA A 182 -6.86 -0.93 12.80
N PRO A 183 -8.09 -1.43 13.00
CA PRO A 183 -9.09 -0.75 13.82
C PRO A 183 -8.67 -0.69 15.29
N ASN A 184 -8.02 -1.75 15.76
CA ASN A 184 -7.26 -1.84 17.01
C ASN A 184 -6.30 -3.04 16.89
N TYR A 185 -5.29 -3.11 17.76
CA TYR A 185 -4.31 -4.19 17.74
C TYR A 185 -4.83 -5.54 18.29
N GLN A 186 -6.14 -5.68 18.53
CA GLN A 186 -6.77 -6.92 19.02
C GLN A 186 -7.49 -7.69 17.91
N VAL A 187 -7.60 -7.14 16.69
CA VAL A 187 -8.33 -7.80 15.60
C VAL A 187 -7.50 -8.87 14.90
N CYS A 188 -6.17 -8.78 14.96
CA CYS A 188 -5.26 -9.74 14.34
C CYS A 188 -4.26 -10.33 15.35
N PRO A 189 -4.74 -10.99 16.42
CA PRO A 189 -3.86 -11.63 17.38
C PRO A 189 -3.20 -12.86 16.75
N ILE A 190 -1.97 -13.16 17.16
CA ILE A 190 -1.37 -14.47 16.88
C ILE A 190 -2.02 -15.52 17.79
N THR A 191 -2.22 -16.73 17.27
CA THR A 191 -2.69 -17.86 18.08
C THR A 191 -1.79 -18.07 19.30
N GLY A 192 -2.35 -17.91 20.50
CA GLY A 192 -1.62 -18.02 21.77
C GLY A 192 -1.02 -16.72 22.32
N PHE A 193 -1.04 -15.61 21.56
CA PHE A 193 -0.48 -14.31 21.96
C PHE A 193 -1.45 -13.17 21.66
N THR A 194 -2.15 -12.69 22.68
CA THR A 194 -3.20 -11.65 22.51
C THR A 194 -2.66 -10.23 22.36
N ASP A 195 -1.38 -10.02 22.69
CA ASP A 195 -0.69 -8.73 22.66
C ASP A 195 0.19 -8.54 21.40
N ILE A 196 0.29 -9.57 20.56
CA ILE A 196 1.04 -9.53 19.31
C ILE A 196 0.07 -9.35 18.14
N TYR A 197 0.32 -8.32 17.33
CA TYR A 197 -0.42 -8.09 16.09
C TYR A 197 0.39 -8.53 14.89
N ALA A 198 -0.13 -9.47 14.11
CA ALA A 198 0.54 -9.97 12.91
C ALA A 198 -0.43 -10.27 11.78
N PHE A 199 0.13 -10.39 10.57
CA PHE A 199 -0.61 -10.76 9.38
C PHE A 199 0.23 -11.63 8.46
N TYR A 200 -0.45 -12.47 7.69
CA TYR A 200 0.17 -13.27 6.66
C TYR A 200 0.61 -12.44 5.46
N THR A 201 1.77 -12.82 4.94
CA THR A 201 2.27 -12.46 3.61
C THR A 201 2.10 -13.65 2.66
N SER A 202 2.58 -13.56 1.43
CA SER A 202 2.64 -14.72 0.50
C SER A 202 3.81 -15.68 0.76
N GLY A 203 4.62 -15.43 1.81
CA GLY A 203 5.83 -16.21 2.05
C GLY A 203 5.55 -17.58 2.65
N ILE A 204 6.16 -18.62 2.09
CA ILE A 204 6.02 -20.01 2.55
C ILE A 204 7.32 -20.80 2.34
N SER A 205 7.62 -21.70 3.25
CA SER A 205 8.59 -22.80 3.15
C SER A 205 7.81 -24.10 3.30
N THR A 206 7.92 -24.98 2.31
CA THR A 206 7.20 -26.27 2.22
C THR A 206 8.18 -27.39 1.90
N TYR A 207 7.69 -28.57 1.54
CA TYR A 207 8.50 -29.74 1.17
C TYR A 207 8.20 -30.18 -0.26
N PHE A 208 9.25 -30.33 -1.04
CA PHE A 208 9.19 -30.94 -2.37
C PHE A 208 9.97 -32.24 -2.37
N SER A 209 9.28 -33.36 -2.59
CA SER A 209 9.88 -34.71 -2.54
C SER A 209 10.62 -35.00 -1.22
N GLY A 210 10.06 -34.55 -0.09
CA GLY A 210 10.65 -34.71 1.24
C GLY A 210 11.81 -33.75 1.57
N VAL A 211 12.19 -32.87 0.64
CA VAL A 211 13.22 -31.85 0.86
C VAL A 211 12.55 -30.51 1.14
N ARG A 212 12.93 -29.87 2.25
CA ARG A 212 12.43 -28.55 2.61
C ARG A 212 12.89 -27.49 1.60
N THR A 213 11.97 -26.69 1.10
CA THR A 213 12.27 -25.55 0.22
C THR A 213 12.82 -24.38 1.04
N PRO A 214 13.63 -23.49 0.43
CA PRO A 214 13.81 -22.15 1.00
C PRO A 214 12.45 -21.46 1.13
N PHE A 215 12.40 -20.36 1.88
CA PHE A 215 11.24 -19.49 1.85
C PHE A 215 11.09 -18.85 0.46
N LEU A 216 9.89 -18.92 -0.09
CA LEU A 216 9.51 -18.38 -1.38
C LEU A 216 8.26 -17.51 -1.23
N TRP A 217 8.16 -16.45 -2.03
CA TRP A 217 6.88 -15.78 -2.26
C TRP A 217 6.01 -16.65 -3.14
N PHE A 218 4.82 -17.03 -2.68
CA PHE A 218 3.88 -17.89 -3.41
C PHE A 218 2.52 -17.20 -3.65
N PRO A 219 2.47 -16.07 -4.39
CA PRO A 219 1.27 -15.23 -4.52
C PRO A 219 0.08 -15.95 -5.16
N TYR A 220 0.32 -16.82 -6.15
CA TYR A 220 -0.72 -17.56 -6.89
C TYR A 220 -0.33 -19.03 -7.08
N PRO A 221 -1.31 -19.94 -7.24
CA PRO A 221 -1.02 -21.35 -7.46
C PRO A 221 -0.04 -21.55 -8.63
N GLY A 222 1.08 -22.23 -8.35
CA GLY A 222 2.13 -22.50 -9.35
C GLY A 222 3.08 -21.33 -9.65
N ILE A 223 2.86 -20.14 -9.06
CA ILE A 223 3.74 -18.98 -9.23
C ILE A 223 4.55 -18.77 -7.96
N TYR A 224 5.87 -18.88 -8.05
CA TYR A 224 6.80 -18.64 -6.95
C TYR A 224 7.91 -17.66 -7.35
N LYS A 225 8.40 -16.91 -6.36
CA LYS A 225 9.59 -16.04 -6.46
C LYS A 225 10.47 -16.24 -5.23
N ASN A 226 11.77 -15.97 -5.36
CA ASN A 226 12.66 -15.97 -4.21
C ASN A 226 12.34 -14.79 -3.29
N VAL A 227 12.41 -15.00 -1.98
CA VAL A 227 12.37 -13.92 -0.99
C VAL A 227 13.69 -13.14 -1.09
N GLN A 228 13.62 -11.83 -1.36
CA GLN A 228 14.79 -10.97 -1.58
C GLN A 228 15.11 -10.04 -0.42
N SER A 229 14.10 -9.58 0.33
CA SER A 229 14.30 -8.70 1.48
C SER A 229 14.90 -9.47 2.65
N THR A 230 16.13 -9.10 3.02
CA THR A 230 16.91 -9.79 4.05
C THR A 230 16.87 -9.11 5.40
N SER A 231 16.60 -7.80 5.47
CA SER A 231 16.62 -7.07 6.75
C SER A 231 15.26 -7.07 7.47
N ALA A 232 14.22 -7.58 6.82
CA ALA A 232 12.88 -7.67 7.38
C ALA A 232 12.75 -8.77 8.44
N TRP A 233 13.55 -9.84 8.37
CA TRP A 233 13.57 -10.89 9.38
C TRP A 233 13.95 -10.35 10.75
N HIS A 234 13.20 -10.76 11.77
CA HIS A 234 13.64 -10.52 13.13
C HIS A 234 14.96 -11.27 13.39
N SER A 235 15.76 -10.76 14.33
CA SER A 235 16.97 -11.45 14.79
C SER A 235 16.65 -12.91 15.16
N SER A 236 17.52 -13.83 14.71
CA SER A 236 17.39 -15.29 14.82
C SER A 236 16.37 -15.97 13.91
N GLU A 237 15.66 -15.23 13.06
CA GLU A 237 14.72 -15.80 12.09
C GLU A 237 15.33 -15.96 10.68
N PRO A 238 14.86 -16.92 9.86
CA PRO A 238 13.88 -17.97 10.21
C PRO A 238 14.47 -19.10 11.06
N ASN A 239 13.69 -19.64 12.01
CA ASN A 239 14.14 -20.72 12.92
C ASN A 239 13.25 -21.97 12.98
N SER A 240 12.23 -22.08 12.14
CA SER A 240 11.35 -23.26 12.18
C SER A 240 12.10 -24.57 11.90
N ILE A 241 11.62 -25.63 12.54
CA ILE A 241 12.21 -26.97 12.46
C ILE A 241 11.87 -27.67 11.14
N ALA A 242 12.77 -28.55 10.68
CA ALA A 242 12.55 -29.35 9.49
C ALA A 242 11.81 -30.68 9.79
N ASP A 243 10.56 -30.58 10.26
CA ASP A 243 9.74 -31.70 10.74
C ASP A 243 8.66 -32.21 9.76
N GLY A 244 8.66 -31.68 8.53
CA GLY A 244 7.64 -31.97 7.52
C GLY A 244 6.44 -31.00 7.53
N SER A 245 6.38 -30.05 8.45
CA SER A 245 5.33 -29.02 8.49
C SER A 245 5.67 -27.78 7.65
N ASP A 246 4.67 -27.26 6.95
CA ASP A 246 4.80 -26.00 6.22
C ASP A 246 4.87 -24.81 7.18
N ASN A 247 5.81 -23.91 6.93
CA ASN A 247 6.01 -22.68 7.71
C ASN A 247 5.85 -21.47 6.80
N CYS A 248 5.20 -20.42 7.31
CA CYS A 248 4.78 -19.26 6.54
C CYS A 248 5.36 -17.99 7.14
N ILE A 249 5.65 -17.01 6.28
CA ILE A 249 6.15 -15.71 6.71
C ILE A 249 4.98 -14.87 7.20
N GLN A 250 5.03 -14.50 8.47
CA GLN A 250 4.16 -13.50 9.06
C GLN A 250 4.93 -12.20 9.26
N SER A 251 4.26 -11.07 9.06
CA SER A 251 4.77 -9.75 9.43
C SER A 251 4.16 -9.33 10.75
N ILE A 252 5.00 -9.07 11.74
CA ILE A 252 4.59 -8.68 13.10
C ILE A 252 4.78 -7.17 13.26
N LEU A 253 3.70 -6.50 13.68
CA LEU A 253 3.66 -5.05 13.84
C LEU A 253 3.90 -4.59 15.29
N LEU A 254 3.48 -5.38 16.29
CA LEU A 254 3.56 -5.04 17.71
C LEU A 254 4.13 -6.20 18.53
N GLY A 255 4.96 -5.90 19.54
CA GLY A 255 5.58 -6.88 20.43
C GLY A 255 6.94 -7.39 19.94
N TYR A 256 6.97 -7.97 18.74
CA TYR A 256 8.16 -8.59 18.14
C TYR A 256 8.33 -8.15 16.68
N PHE A 257 8.72 -6.90 16.47
CA PHE A 257 8.65 -6.25 15.15
C PHE A 257 9.56 -6.91 14.09
N GLY A 258 9.00 -7.23 12.93
CA GLY A 258 9.72 -7.83 11.81
C GLY A 258 9.00 -9.07 11.26
N TRP A 259 9.69 -9.83 10.41
CA TRP A 259 9.23 -11.12 9.94
C TRP A 259 9.63 -12.22 10.90
N ASN A 260 8.72 -13.18 11.01
CA ASN A 260 8.93 -14.43 11.71
C ASN A 260 8.35 -15.55 10.84
N ASP A 261 8.83 -16.77 11.01
CA ASP A 261 8.22 -17.96 10.45
C ASP A 261 7.35 -18.67 11.49
N ALA A 262 6.13 -19.02 11.10
CA ALA A 262 5.18 -19.70 11.95
C ALA A 262 4.49 -20.82 11.18
N PRO A 263 3.96 -21.86 11.87
CA PRO A 263 3.17 -22.89 11.21
C PRO A 263 2.05 -22.27 10.36
N CYS A 264 1.94 -22.70 9.10
CA CYS A 264 0.93 -22.18 8.17
C CYS A 264 -0.51 -22.45 8.62
N THR A 265 -0.71 -23.30 9.63
CA THR A 265 -2.01 -23.65 10.23
C THR A 265 -2.50 -22.64 11.27
N TRP A 266 -1.65 -21.72 11.74
CA TRP A 266 -2.05 -20.70 12.70
C TRP A 266 -3.09 -19.75 12.09
N LEU A 267 -3.97 -19.19 12.91
CA LEU A 267 -5.01 -18.29 12.43
C LEU A 267 -4.54 -16.84 12.54
N MET A 268 -4.53 -16.11 11.42
CA MET A 268 -4.14 -14.71 11.35
C MET A 268 -4.93 -13.96 10.28
N CYS A 269 -4.89 -12.64 10.35
CA CYS A 269 -5.31 -11.78 9.25
C CYS A 269 -4.33 -11.86 8.07
N VAL A 270 -4.70 -11.30 6.92
CA VAL A 270 -3.83 -11.26 5.73
C VAL A 270 -3.88 -9.90 5.04
N LEU A 271 -2.73 -9.42 4.58
CA LEU A 271 -2.64 -8.24 3.73
C LEU A 271 -2.67 -8.68 2.26
N CYS A 272 -3.71 -8.31 1.53
CA CYS A 272 -3.80 -8.57 0.09
C CYS A 272 -3.22 -7.41 -0.73
N GLU A 273 -2.56 -7.73 -1.82
CA GLU A 273 -2.01 -6.82 -2.83
C GLU A 273 -2.63 -7.12 -4.20
N PHE A 274 -3.06 -6.08 -4.92
CA PHE A 274 -3.57 -6.21 -6.29
C PHE A 274 -2.49 -5.95 -7.33
N ASP A 275 -2.41 -6.85 -8.33
CA ASP A 275 -1.50 -6.73 -9.47
C ASP A 275 -2.00 -5.66 -10.45
N MET A 276 -1.51 -4.43 -10.28
CA MET A 276 -1.71 -3.40 -11.28
C MET A 276 -0.99 -3.75 -12.58
N LYS A 277 -1.64 -3.49 -13.71
CA LYS A 277 -1.00 -3.58 -15.03
C LYS A 277 0.02 -2.44 -15.12
N ILE A 278 1.30 -2.80 -15.15
CA ILE A 278 2.42 -1.88 -15.42
C ILE A 278 2.46 -1.54 -16.91
#